data_AF-A0A6A2Z9P9-F1
#
_entry.id   AF-A0A6A2Z9P9-F1
#
_cell.length_a   1.000
_cell.length_b   1.000
_cell.length_c   1.000
_cell.angle_alpha   90.00
_cell.angle_beta   90.00
_cell.angle_gamma   90.00
#
_symmetry.space_group_name_H-M   'P 1'
#
loop_
_entity.id
_entity.type
_entity.pdbx_description
1 polymer ?
#
loop_
_entity_poly.entity_id
_entity_poly.type
_entity_poly.pdbx_seq_one_letter_code
_entity_poly.pdbx_strand_id
1 'polypeptide(L)'
;MQISVKQQMLGEPVGDTLLGKTNQYSVAVSGLHFFLGSWNWQCLKIFILGFGNIGTELAKRLKTFGVKVIATKRSWPSTLEVTPKAFPSQNEVIDDLVDKKGIHGDIYEFASNADIVVCCLNLNKDTVGVVNKSFLSSMKKGALLVNVARGALLDYGAVVHHLKSGHLGGLGTDVAWREPFEPDDPILKFKNVILTPHVAGVTEHSYRTMAKVVGDVALQIHAGNPFTGIELVN
;
A
#
# COMPACT_ATOMS: atom_id res chain seq x y z
N MET A 1 -25.51 13.60 25.95
CA MET A 1 -24.81 14.72 25.29
C MET A 1 -24.74 14.41 23.81
N GLN A 2 -25.80 14.76 23.06
CA GLN A 2 -25.89 14.59 21.62
C GLN A 2 -25.35 15.86 20.96
N ILE A 3 -24.37 15.73 20.07
CA ILE A 3 -23.94 16.83 19.21
C ILE A 3 -24.59 16.59 17.85
N SER A 4 -25.66 17.34 17.57
CA SER A 4 -26.33 17.43 16.27
C SER A 4 -25.66 18.55 15.48
N VAL A 5 -25.09 18.22 14.31
CA VAL A 5 -24.56 19.24 13.38
C VAL A 5 -25.73 19.75 12.54
N LYS A 6 -26.15 20.98 12.81
CA LYS A 6 -27.14 21.71 11.99
C LYS A 6 -26.54 22.02 10.62
N GLN A 7 -27.12 21.44 9.58
CA GLN A 7 -26.92 21.87 8.20
C GLN A 7 -27.81 23.10 7.97
N GLN A 8 -27.19 24.27 7.77
CA GLN A 8 -27.88 25.53 7.56
C GLN A 8 -28.34 25.59 6.10
N MET A 9 -29.64 25.39 5.89
CA MET A 9 -30.34 25.59 4.63
C MET A 9 -30.51 27.09 4.38
N LEU A 10 -30.07 27.58 3.22
CA LEU A 10 -30.43 28.89 2.70
C LEU A 10 -30.85 28.76 1.23
N GLY A 11 -32.15 28.97 0.98
CA GLY A 11 -32.72 29.55 -0.25
C GLY A 11 -33.05 28.62 -1.42
N GLU A 12 -34.35 28.41 -1.69
CA GLU A 12 -34.87 28.01 -3.01
C GLU A 12 -35.17 29.26 -3.91
N PRO A 13 -35.78 29.14 -5.11
CA PRO A 13 -35.11 28.93 -6.39
C PRO A 13 -35.35 30.12 -7.36
N VAL A 14 -34.39 30.45 -8.23
CA VAL A 14 -34.63 31.41 -9.31
C VAL A 14 -33.95 30.96 -10.60
N GLY A 15 -34.78 30.59 -11.57
CA GLY A 15 -34.75 31.06 -12.96
C GLY A 15 -33.58 30.65 -13.86
N ASP A 16 -33.93 29.93 -14.92
CA ASP A 16 -33.13 29.68 -16.12
C ASP A 16 -32.30 30.88 -16.58
N THR A 17 -30.98 30.70 -16.71
CA THR A 17 -30.19 31.43 -17.73
C THR A 17 -28.90 30.67 -18.08
N LEU A 18 -28.94 30.01 -19.25
CA LEU A 18 -27.93 29.95 -20.30
C LEU A 18 -26.44 29.67 -19.96
N LEU A 19 -25.96 28.60 -20.58
CA LEU A 19 -24.62 28.43 -21.19
C LEU A 19 -23.39 28.84 -20.37
N GLY A 20 -22.70 27.82 -19.85
CA GLY A 20 -21.26 27.87 -19.67
C GLY A 20 -20.82 27.48 -18.27
N LYS A 21 -20.49 26.19 -18.09
CA LYS A 21 -19.47 25.64 -17.17
C LYS A 21 -19.59 24.11 -17.09
N THR A 22 -19.31 23.42 -18.20
CA THR A 22 -19.13 21.95 -18.24
C THR A 22 -17.65 21.55 -18.22
N ASN A 23 -16.80 22.24 -17.44
CA ASN A 23 -15.35 22.01 -17.51
C ASN A 23 -14.63 21.75 -16.18
N GLN A 24 -15.34 21.36 -15.12
CA GLN A 24 -14.69 21.08 -13.82
C GLN A 24 -14.58 19.60 -13.44
N TYR A 25 -15.15 18.68 -14.23
CA TYR A 25 -15.04 17.23 -13.99
C TYR A 25 -14.08 16.49 -14.95
N SER A 26 -13.42 17.19 -15.87
CA SER A 26 -12.51 16.57 -16.84
C SER A 26 -11.10 16.28 -16.28
N VAL A 27 -10.74 16.77 -15.09
CA VAL A 27 -9.36 16.68 -14.56
C VAL A 27 -9.08 15.34 -13.87
N ALA A 28 -10.11 14.59 -13.45
CA ALA A 28 -9.92 13.28 -12.80
C ALA A 28 -9.69 12.13 -13.80
N VAL A 29 -10.11 12.28 -15.07
CA VAL A 29 -10.02 11.21 -16.08
C VAL A 29 -8.67 11.21 -16.80
N SER A 30 -7.98 12.36 -16.87
CA SER A 30 -6.67 12.46 -17.54
C SER A 30 -5.51 11.88 -16.73
N GLY A 31 -5.64 11.74 -15.41
CA GLY A 31 -4.62 11.12 -14.55
C GLY A 31 -4.57 9.59 -14.67
N LEU A 32 -5.73 8.96 -14.90
CA LEU A 32 -5.84 7.50 -15.04
C LEU A 32 -5.22 6.98 -16.33
N HIS A 33 -5.27 7.79 -17.41
CA HIS A 33 -4.69 7.44 -18.71
C HIS A 33 -3.15 7.39 -18.69
N PHE A 34 -2.49 8.08 -17.76
CA PHE A 34 -1.03 8.05 -17.62
C PHE A 34 -0.54 6.83 -16.83
N PHE A 35 -1.34 6.33 -15.88
CA PHE A 35 -1.06 5.09 -15.15
C PHE A 35 -1.32 3.82 -16.00
N LEU A 36 -2.20 3.92 -16.98
CA LEU A 36 -2.58 2.84 -17.91
C LEU A 36 -2.09 3.14 -19.34
N GLY A 37 -0.82 3.49 -19.52
CA GLY A 37 -0.18 3.28 -20.83
C GLY A 37 -0.38 1.82 -21.29
N SER A 38 -0.15 1.49 -22.56
CA SER A 38 -0.26 0.13 -23.11
C SER A 38 0.74 -0.86 -22.49
N TRP A 39 0.65 -1.07 -21.18
CA TRP A 39 1.40 -2.05 -20.44
C TRP A 39 0.79 -3.40 -20.76
N ASN A 40 1.59 -4.25 -21.39
CA ASN A 40 1.26 -5.66 -21.45
C ASN A 40 1.50 -6.25 -20.05
N TRP A 41 0.43 -6.39 -19.27
CA TRP A 41 0.46 -6.94 -17.92
C TRP A 41 1.13 -8.30 -17.82
N GLN A 42 1.11 -9.09 -18.89
CA GLN A 42 1.74 -10.42 -18.97
C GLN A 42 3.28 -10.37 -18.86
N CYS A 43 3.90 -9.20 -19.00
CA CYS A 43 5.35 -9.04 -18.91
C CYS A 43 5.80 -8.20 -17.71
N LEU A 44 4.86 -7.67 -16.91
CA LEU A 44 5.19 -6.83 -15.76
C LEU A 44 5.76 -7.65 -14.61
N LYS A 45 6.83 -7.15 -14.00
CA LYS A 45 7.41 -7.71 -12.78
C LYS A 45 7.10 -6.80 -11.59
N ILE A 46 6.40 -7.34 -10.60
CA ILE A 46 6.01 -6.65 -9.38
C ILE A 46 6.84 -7.17 -8.22
N PHE A 47 7.53 -6.26 -7.55
CA PHE A 47 8.28 -6.56 -6.33
C PHE A 47 7.45 -6.21 -5.10
N ILE A 48 7.07 -7.22 -4.32
CA ILE A 48 6.47 -7.06 -3.00
C ILE A 48 7.57 -7.01 -1.93
N LEU A 49 7.85 -5.80 -1.45
CA LEU A 49 8.78 -5.56 -0.37
C LEU A 49 8.06 -5.82 0.97
N GLY A 50 8.23 -7.02 1.52
CA GLY A 50 7.57 -7.48 2.74
C GLY A 50 6.43 -8.48 2.51
N PHE A 51 6.77 -9.77 2.45
CA PHE A 51 5.81 -10.86 2.22
C PHE A 51 5.16 -11.41 3.51
N GLY A 52 4.44 -10.52 4.21
CA GLY A 52 3.56 -10.84 5.35
C GLY A 52 2.09 -10.94 4.94
N ASN A 53 1.16 -10.75 5.87
CA ASN A 53 -0.29 -10.88 5.62
C ASN A 53 -0.77 -10.03 4.43
N ILE A 54 -0.38 -8.74 4.38
CA ILE A 54 -0.75 -7.84 3.28
C ILE A 54 -0.11 -8.30 1.96
N GLY A 55 1.19 -8.61 1.98
CA GLY A 55 1.92 -9.04 0.78
C GLY A 55 1.37 -10.34 0.18
N THR A 56 0.97 -11.30 1.02
CA THR A 56 0.33 -12.55 0.58
C THR A 56 -1.03 -12.28 -0.07
N GLU A 57 -1.88 -11.47 0.55
CA GLU A 57 -3.18 -11.10 0.00
C GLU A 57 -3.07 -10.29 -1.30
N LEU A 58 -2.04 -9.45 -1.40
CA LEU A 58 -1.71 -8.75 -2.63
C LEU A 58 -1.31 -9.72 -3.74
N ALA A 59 -0.39 -10.66 -3.49
CA ALA A 59 0.05 -11.62 -4.49
C ALA A 59 -1.10 -12.50 -5.02
N LYS A 60 -2.02 -12.93 -4.15
CA LYS A 60 -3.24 -13.66 -4.56
C LYS A 60 -4.05 -12.89 -5.59
N ARG A 61 -4.21 -11.57 -5.40
CA ARG A 61 -4.96 -10.69 -6.31
C ARG A 61 -4.17 -10.39 -7.59
N LEU A 62 -2.85 -10.28 -7.50
CA LEU A 62 -1.99 -10.04 -8.65
C LEU A 62 -1.90 -11.23 -9.60
N LYS A 63 -2.03 -12.46 -9.10
CA LYS A 63 -1.91 -13.70 -9.89
C LYS A 63 -2.83 -13.72 -11.11
N THR A 64 -4.03 -13.15 -11.03
CA THR A 64 -5.00 -13.13 -12.14
C THR A 64 -4.61 -12.19 -13.29
N PHE A 65 -3.66 -11.28 -13.06
CA PHE A 65 -3.18 -10.32 -14.08
C PHE A 65 -2.06 -10.88 -14.95
N GLY A 66 -1.56 -12.10 -14.66
CA GLY A 66 -0.47 -12.71 -15.42
C GLY A 66 0.90 -12.04 -15.22
N VAL A 67 1.04 -11.24 -14.15
CA VAL A 67 2.30 -10.58 -13.77
C VAL A 67 3.26 -11.57 -13.11
N LYS A 68 4.56 -11.26 -13.14
CA LYS A 68 5.58 -11.97 -12.35
C LYS A 68 5.74 -11.32 -10.98
N VAL A 69 5.51 -12.06 -9.92
CA VAL A 69 5.65 -11.59 -8.53
C VAL A 69 7.00 -12.04 -7.99
N ILE A 70 7.84 -11.08 -7.61
CA ILE A 70 9.03 -11.33 -6.80
C ILE A 70 8.81 -10.73 -5.42
N ALA A 71 9.29 -11.35 -4.36
CA ALA A 71 9.00 -10.88 -3.02
C ALA A 71 10.14 -11.14 -2.04
N THR A 72 10.29 -10.25 -1.05
CA THR A 72 11.23 -10.44 0.05
C THR A 72 10.53 -10.67 1.38
N LYS A 73 11.08 -11.58 2.18
CA LYS A 73 10.63 -11.90 3.54
C LYS A 73 11.84 -12.07 4.44
N ARG A 74 11.72 -11.75 5.73
CA ARG A 74 12.80 -11.93 6.71
C ARG A 74 13.31 -13.38 6.75
N SER A 75 12.37 -14.33 6.71
CA SER A 75 12.64 -15.75 6.66
C SER A 75 11.52 -16.44 5.89
N TRP A 76 11.89 -17.37 5.01
CA TRP A 76 10.96 -18.25 4.33
C TRP A 76 10.92 -19.59 5.09
N PRO A 77 9.73 -20.19 5.29
CA PRO A 77 9.64 -21.53 5.86
C PRO A 77 10.48 -22.50 5.03
N SER A 78 11.27 -23.36 5.69
CA SER A 78 12.02 -24.42 5.02
C SER A 78 11.04 -25.46 4.48
N THR A 79 11.13 -25.76 3.18
CA THR A 79 10.27 -26.70 2.44
C THR A 79 10.51 -28.18 2.80
N LEU A 80 11.06 -28.49 3.98
CA LEU A 80 11.66 -29.80 4.27
C LEU A 80 10.73 -30.87 4.89
N GLU A 81 9.43 -30.61 5.04
CA GLU A 81 8.48 -31.65 5.46
C GLU A 81 7.29 -31.75 4.49
N VAL A 82 7.57 -32.16 3.26
CA VAL A 82 6.53 -32.62 2.33
C VAL A 82 6.23 -34.09 2.64
N THR A 83 5.39 -34.33 3.65
CA THR A 83 4.58 -35.56 3.64
C THR A 83 3.56 -35.43 2.51
N PRO A 84 3.41 -36.41 1.61
CA PRO A 84 2.42 -36.33 0.54
C PRO A 84 1.02 -36.31 1.18
N LYS A 85 0.40 -35.13 1.23
CA LYS A 85 -0.99 -34.95 1.67
C LYS A 85 -1.86 -34.76 0.44
N ALA A 86 -3.05 -35.38 0.44
CA ALA A 86 -4.01 -35.35 -0.65
C ALA A 86 -4.64 -33.95 -0.93
N PHE A 87 -4.26 -32.93 -0.15
CA PHE A 87 -4.72 -31.56 -0.28
C PHE A 87 -3.56 -30.60 0.02
N PRO A 88 -3.36 -29.56 -0.80
CA PRO A 88 -2.29 -28.61 -0.56
C PRO A 88 -2.51 -27.89 0.76
N SER A 89 -1.50 -27.94 1.62
CA SER A 89 -1.51 -27.15 2.86
C SER A 89 -1.53 -25.65 2.52
N GLN A 90 -1.99 -24.79 3.42
CA GLN A 90 -1.94 -23.33 3.19
C GLN A 90 -0.53 -22.84 2.83
N ASN A 91 0.52 -23.56 3.24
CA ASN A 91 1.91 -23.27 2.90
C ASN A 91 2.27 -23.56 1.43
N GLU A 92 1.70 -24.61 0.83
CA GLU A 92 1.92 -24.92 -0.60
C GLU A 92 1.23 -23.89 -1.50
N VAL A 93 0.04 -23.43 -1.11
CA VAL A 93 -0.68 -22.37 -1.82
C VAL A 93 0.09 -21.04 -1.79
N ILE A 94 0.86 -20.78 -0.73
CA ILE A 94 1.69 -19.57 -0.59
C ILE A 94 2.98 -19.67 -1.43
N ASP A 95 3.53 -20.87 -1.63
CA ASP A 95 4.71 -21.08 -2.47
C ASP A 95 4.42 -20.69 -3.93
N ASP A 96 3.25 -21.08 -4.43
CA ASP A 96 2.76 -20.81 -5.80
C ASP A 96 2.33 -19.36 -6.08
N LEU A 97 2.55 -18.42 -5.14
CA LEU A 97 2.23 -17.00 -5.30
C LEU A 97 3.43 -16.14 -5.68
N VAL A 98 4.66 -16.67 -5.59
CA VAL A 98 5.89 -15.88 -5.74
C VAL A 98 6.85 -16.61 -6.68
N ASP A 99 7.12 -16.00 -7.84
CA ASP A 99 8.06 -16.53 -8.85
C ASP A 99 9.52 -16.50 -8.39
N LYS A 100 9.90 -15.52 -7.55
CA LYS A 100 11.24 -15.44 -6.96
C LYS A 100 11.18 -14.94 -5.51
N LYS A 101 11.68 -15.76 -4.60
CA LYS A 101 11.78 -15.47 -3.16
C LYS A 101 13.16 -14.91 -2.84
N GLY A 102 13.20 -13.83 -2.07
CA GLY A 102 14.44 -13.22 -1.58
C GLY A 102 14.35 -12.85 -0.10
N ILE A 103 15.47 -12.44 0.46
CA ILE A 103 15.62 -11.90 1.81
C ILE A 103 15.98 -10.41 1.77
N HIS A 104 16.27 -9.80 2.92
CA HIS A 104 16.61 -8.37 2.98
C HIS A 104 17.85 -8.01 2.13
N GLY A 105 18.83 -8.90 2.00
CA GLY A 105 20.02 -8.65 1.18
C GLY A 105 19.71 -8.46 -0.31
N ASP A 106 18.59 -8.98 -0.80
CA ASP A 106 18.25 -9.01 -2.22
C ASP A 106 17.43 -7.78 -2.67
N ILE A 107 17.11 -6.86 -1.76
CA ILE A 107 16.14 -5.78 -2.04
C ILE A 107 16.55 -4.88 -3.21
N TYR A 108 17.85 -4.60 -3.38
CA TYR A 108 18.37 -3.79 -4.48
C TYR A 108 18.34 -4.54 -5.82
N GLU A 109 18.68 -5.84 -5.80
CA GLU A 109 18.58 -6.69 -6.99
C GLU A 109 17.12 -6.81 -7.43
N PHE A 110 16.19 -6.95 -6.49
CA PHE A 110 14.78 -7.10 -6.80
C PHE A 110 14.17 -5.78 -7.29
N ALA A 111 14.55 -4.65 -6.67
CA ALA A 111 14.16 -3.32 -7.13
C ALA A 111 14.63 -3.03 -8.57
N SER A 112 15.85 -3.40 -8.94
CA SER A 112 16.37 -3.19 -10.30
C SER A 112 15.70 -4.04 -11.36
N ASN A 113 15.06 -5.13 -10.95
CA ASN A 113 14.38 -6.06 -11.83
C ASN A 113 12.88 -5.80 -11.96
N ALA A 114 12.29 -4.97 -11.11
CA ALA A 114 10.85 -4.72 -11.03
C ALA A 114 10.41 -3.46 -11.78
N ASP A 115 9.20 -3.50 -12.32
CA ASP A 115 8.53 -2.35 -12.94
C ASP A 115 7.68 -1.60 -11.91
N ILE A 116 7.17 -2.33 -10.90
CA ILE A 116 6.40 -1.78 -9.79
C ILE A 116 6.96 -2.37 -8.49
N VAL A 117 7.23 -1.53 -7.51
CA VAL A 117 7.58 -1.92 -6.14
C VAL A 117 6.41 -1.59 -5.22
N VAL A 118 5.94 -2.55 -4.43
CA VAL A 118 4.90 -2.37 -3.41
C VAL A 118 5.49 -2.61 -2.02
N CYS A 119 5.51 -1.58 -1.19
CA CYS A 119 5.98 -1.65 0.18
C CYS A 119 4.86 -2.11 1.13
N CYS A 120 5.07 -3.26 1.76
CA CYS A 120 4.19 -3.90 2.73
C CYS A 120 4.91 -4.25 4.04
N LEU A 121 6.07 -3.60 4.31
CA LEU A 121 6.87 -3.87 5.50
C LEU A 121 6.21 -3.32 6.77
N ASN A 122 6.46 -3.99 7.90
CA ASN A 122 6.23 -3.37 9.20
C ASN A 122 7.30 -2.28 9.46
N LEU A 123 6.92 -1.16 10.05
CA LEU A 123 7.85 -0.11 10.48
C LEU A 123 8.48 -0.47 11.83
N ASN A 124 9.80 -0.51 11.87
CA ASN A 124 10.60 -0.70 13.08
C ASN A 124 12.00 -0.08 12.87
N LYS A 125 12.90 -0.26 13.84
CA LYS A 125 14.26 0.31 13.80
C LYS A 125 15.10 -0.16 12.60
N ASP A 126 14.84 -1.36 12.08
CA ASP A 126 15.59 -1.93 10.96
C ASP A 126 14.99 -1.56 9.60
N THR A 127 13.73 -1.11 9.57
CA THR A 127 13.00 -0.81 8.32
C THR A 127 12.71 0.66 8.10
N VAL A 128 12.92 1.52 9.10
CA VAL A 128 12.82 2.98 8.94
C VAL A 128 13.78 3.45 7.84
N GLY A 129 13.25 4.21 6.88
CA GLY A 129 14.00 4.69 5.72
C GLY A 129 14.60 3.58 4.83
N VAL A 130 14.07 2.35 4.87
CA VAL A 130 14.57 1.25 4.02
C VAL A 130 14.47 1.58 2.53
N VAL A 131 13.44 2.33 2.12
CA VAL A 131 13.33 2.91 0.78
C VAL A 131 14.06 4.26 0.78
N ASN A 132 15.39 4.20 0.74
CA ASN A 132 16.29 5.35 0.70
C ASN A 132 16.76 5.70 -0.73
N LYS A 133 17.68 6.67 -0.83
CA LYS A 133 18.29 7.10 -2.09
C LYS A 133 18.92 5.96 -2.89
N SER A 134 19.63 5.04 -2.24
CA SER A 134 20.29 3.91 -2.91
C SER A 134 19.26 2.92 -3.45
N PHE A 135 18.19 2.67 -2.68
CA PHE A 135 17.10 1.79 -3.11
C PHE A 135 16.40 2.38 -4.33
N LEU A 136 16.01 3.65 -4.26
CA LEU A 136 15.36 4.35 -5.37
C LEU A 136 16.26 4.43 -6.61
N SER A 137 17.56 4.67 -6.44
CA SER A 137 18.53 4.66 -7.55
C SER A 137 18.67 3.29 -8.22
N SER A 138 18.43 2.20 -7.47
CA SER A 138 18.51 0.84 -8.00
C SER A 138 17.28 0.46 -8.82
N MET A 139 16.14 1.14 -8.65
CA MET A 139 14.93 0.86 -9.41
C MET A 139 15.14 1.14 -10.91
N LYS A 140 14.31 0.52 -11.76
CA LYS A 140 14.28 0.89 -13.17
C LYS A 140 13.85 2.34 -13.32
N LYS A 141 14.45 3.06 -14.27
CA LYS A 141 13.98 4.39 -14.66
C LYS A 141 12.52 4.29 -15.13
N GLY A 142 11.63 5.09 -14.56
CA GLY A 142 10.20 5.09 -14.84
C GLY A 142 9.40 4.04 -14.05
N ALA A 143 10.03 3.25 -13.16
CA ALA A 143 9.32 2.33 -12.29
C ALA A 143 8.38 3.06 -11.32
N LEU A 144 7.36 2.36 -10.86
CA LEU A 144 6.37 2.88 -9.91
C LEU A 144 6.65 2.37 -8.50
N LEU A 145 6.42 3.23 -7.51
CA LEU A 145 6.47 2.86 -6.10
C LEU A 145 5.07 3.00 -5.50
N VAL A 146 4.62 1.96 -4.79
CA VAL A 146 3.37 1.97 -4.02
C VAL A 146 3.70 1.72 -2.55
N ASN A 147 3.24 2.57 -1.66
CA ASN A 147 3.41 2.39 -0.21
C ASN A 147 2.06 2.38 0.49
N VAL A 148 1.70 1.22 1.03
CA VAL A 148 0.47 0.97 1.82
C VAL A 148 0.78 0.57 3.26
N ALA A 149 2.02 0.83 3.69
CA ALA A 149 2.53 0.41 4.98
C ALA A 149 2.64 1.59 5.95
N ARG A 150 3.75 2.33 5.95
CA ARG A 150 3.95 3.53 6.77
C ARG A 150 4.83 4.53 6.01
N GLY A 151 4.60 5.83 6.16
CA GLY A 151 5.38 6.85 5.44
C GLY A 151 6.86 6.85 5.81
N ALA A 152 7.19 6.59 7.09
CA ALA A 152 8.58 6.56 7.58
C ALA A 152 9.45 5.42 7.02
N LEU A 153 8.89 4.48 6.25
CA LEU A 153 9.66 3.48 5.50
C LEU A 153 10.39 4.12 4.30
N LEU A 154 9.91 5.27 3.82
CA LEU A 154 10.45 6.00 2.69
C LEU A 154 11.21 7.23 3.18
N ASP A 155 12.41 7.43 2.66
CA ASP A 155 13.12 8.69 2.81
C ASP A 155 12.45 9.78 1.94
N TYR A 156 11.80 10.75 2.58
CA TYR A 156 11.05 11.82 1.89
C TYR A 156 11.92 12.57 0.88
N GLY A 157 13.12 12.98 1.28
CA GLY A 157 14.02 13.77 0.43
C GLY A 157 14.45 13.00 -0.82
N ALA A 158 14.74 11.71 -0.67
CA ALA A 158 15.09 10.83 -1.76
C ALA A 158 13.91 10.60 -2.70
N VAL A 159 12.70 10.41 -2.18
CA VAL A 159 11.48 10.26 -3.00
C VAL A 159 11.25 11.51 -3.83
N VAL A 160 11.25 12.70 -3.21
CA VAL A 160 11.06 13.98 -3.91
C VAL A 160 12.14 14.18 -4.98
N HIS A 161 13.39 13.86 -4.67
CA HIS A 161 14.49 13.95 -5.62
C HIS A 161 14.27 13.06 -6.86
N HIS A 162 13.86 11.81 -6.68
CA HIS A 162 13.68 10.86 -7.78
C HIS A 162 12.39 11.10 -8.58
N LEU A 163 11.33 11.61 -7.95
CA LEU A 163 10.14 12.11 -8.66
C LEU A 163 10.51 13.31 -9.54
N LYS A 164 11.24 14.28 -8.98
CA LYS A 164 11.66 15.49 -9.70
C LYS A 164 12.59 15.18 -10.88
N SER A 165 13.49 14.21 -10.74
CA SER A 165 14.39 13.79 -11.83
C SER A 165 13.69 12.94 -12.90
N GLY A 166 12.47 12.46 -12.64
CA GLY A 166 11.76 11.50 -13.49
C GLY A 166 12.38 10.10 -13.47
N HIS A 167 13.30 9.82 -12.55
CA HIS A 167 13.78 8.45 -12.34
C HIS A 167 12.67 7.58 -11.75
N LEU A 168 11.96 8.09 -10.74
CA LEU A 168 10.75 7.44 -10.23
C LEU A 168 9.57 7.87 -11.12
N GLY A 169 8.95 6.90 -11.79
CA GLY A 169 7.85 7.12 -12.72
C GLY A 169 6.57 7.58 -12.03
N GLY A 170 6.39 7.22 -10.76
CA GLY A 170 5.28 7.70 -9.93
C GLY A 170 5.26 7.09 -8.54
N LEU A 171 4.45 7.68 -7.66
CA LEU A 171 4.22 7.22 -6.30
C LEU A 171 2.71 7.08 -6.05
N GLY A 172 2.29 5.92 -5.55
CA GLY A 172 0.95 5.70 -4.98
C GLY A 172 1.06 5.49 -3.47
N THR A 173 0.35 6.26 -2.65
CA THR A 173 0.39 6.03 -1.19
C THR A 173 -0.85 6.52 -0.45
N ASP A 174 -1.25 5.80 0.59
CA ASP A 174 -2.26 6.26 1.54
C ASP A 174 -1.66 6.70 2.89
N VAL A 175 -0.34 6.60 3.05
CA VAL A 175 0.34 6.86 4.32
C VAL A 175 1.28 8.05 4.19
N ALA A 176 1.28 8.91 5.19
CA ALA A 176 2.08 10.14 5.17
C ALA A 176 3.38 9.99 5.97
N TRP A 177 4.40 10.78 5.60
CA TRP A 177 5.63 10.91 6.39
C TRP A 177 5.35 11.52 7.77
N ARG A 178 4.40 12.45 7.82
CA ARG A 178 3.76 12.98 9.01
C ARG A 178 2.26 12.97 8.74
N GLU A 179 1.48 12.39 9.65
CA GLU A 179 0.03 12.30 9.51
C GLU A 179 -0.67 13.36 10.38
N PRO A 180 -1.67 14.09 9.84
CA PRO A 180 -2.14 14.08 8.45
C PRO A 180 -1.15 14.75 7.48
N PHE A 181 -1.34 14.56 6.17
CA PHE A 181 -0.55 15.28 5.16
C PHE A 181 -0.70 16.79 5.31
N GLU A 182 0.42 17.50 5.21
CA GLU A 182 0.44 18.96 5.10
C GLU A 182 -0.15 19.35 3.73
N PRO A 183 -1.21 20.17 3.66
CA PRO A 183 -1.86 20.52 2.40
C PRO A 183 -0.94 21.20 1.37
N ASP A 184 0.11 21.88 1.86
CA ASP A 184 1.10 22.57 1.04
C ASP A 184 2.35 21.73 0.72
N ASP A 185 2.36 20.44 1.07
CA ASP A 185 3.49 19.55 0.82
C ASP A 185 3.84 19.56 -0.69
N PRO A 186 5.08 19.90 -1.07
CA PRO A 186 5.51 19.92 -2.46
C PRO A 186 5.23 18.63 -3.22
N ILE A 187 5.16 17.49 -2.54
CA ILE A 187 4.93 16.21 -3.19
C ILE A 187 3.55 16.12 -3.85
N LEU A 188 2.57 16.87 -3.34
CA LEU A 188 1.21 16.93 -3.90
C LEU A 188 1.16 17.66 -5.26
N LYS A 189 2.24 18.35 -5.65
CA LYS A 189 2.34 19.07 -6.92
C LYS A 189 2.81 18.19 -8.08
N PHE A 190 3.34 16.99 -7.80
CA PHE A 190 3.77 16.07 -8.83
C PHE A 190 2.57 15.37 -9.48
N LYS A 191 2.45 15.48 -10.81
CA LYS A 191 1.33 14.90 -11.58
C LYS A 191 1.28 13.36 -11.54
N ASN A 192 2.42 12.73 -11.23
CA ASN A 192 2.61 11.29 -11.14
C ASN A 192 2.57 10.78 -9.69
N VAL A 193 2.01 11.56 -8.77
CA VAL A 193 1.75 11.16 -7.39
C VAL A 193 0.26 11.00 -7.18
N ILE A 194 -0.16 9.82 -6.74
CA ILE A 194 -1.53 9.52 -6.31
C ILE A 194 -1.49 9.30 -4.81
N LEU A 195 -2.34 10.05 -4.11
CA LEU A 195 -2.37 10.04 -2.67
C LEU A 195 -3.80 10.02 -2.16
N THR A 196 -4.03 9.22 -1.13
CA THR A 196 -5.25 9.27 -0.32
C THR A 196 -4.88 9.53 1.13
N PRO A 197 -5.82 10.00 1.97
CA PRO A 197 -5.66 9.89 3.41
C PRO A 197 -5.43 8.43 3.84
N HIS A 198 -4.98 8.19 5.07
CA HIS A 198 -4.69 6.85 5.62
C HIS A 198 -5.97 6.09 5.90
N VAL A 199 -6.60 5.60 4.83
CA VAL A 199 -7.93 4.99 4.84
C VAL A 199 -7.99 3.61 4.18
N ALA A 200 -6.88 3.06 3.66
CA ALA A 200 -6.91 1.73 3.04
C ALA A 200 -7.37 0.64 4.04
N GLY A 201 -7.03 0.79 5.32
CA GLY A 201 -7.51 -0.08 6.40
C GLY A 201 -8.86 0.30 7.01
N VAL A 202 -9.44 1.45 6.63
CA VAL A 202 -10.65 2.02 7.22
C VAL A 202 -11.88 1.54 6.45
N THR A 203 -12.20 0.26 6.64
CA THR A 203 -13.41 -0.36 6.10
C THR A 203 -14.36 -0.77 7.21
N GLU A 204 -15.66 -0.86 6.91
CA GLU A 204 -16.66 -1.32 7.89
C GLU A 204 -16.26 -2.70 8.48
N HIS A 205 -15.84 -3.61 7.61
CA HIS A 205 -15.40 -4.95 8.02
C HIS A 205 -14.18 -4.92 8.95
N SER A 206 -13.16 -4.12 8.61
CA SER A 206 -11.96 -3.95 9.42
C SER A 206 -12.31 -3.36 10.79
N TYR A 207 -13.06 -2.27 10.82
CA TYR A 207 -13.44 -1.59 12.06
C TYR A 207 -14.33 -2.44 12.95
N ARG A 208 -15.29 -3.17 12.38
CA ARG A 208 -16.13 -4.12 13.11
C ARG A 208 -15.30 -5.24 13.74
N THR A 209 -14.34 -5.78 12.98
CA THR A 209 -13.45 -6.85 13.48
C THR A 209 -12.54 -6.35 14.58
N MET A 210 -11.90 -5.18 14.40
CA MET A 210 -11.05 -4.55 15.41
C MET A 210 -11.85 -4.22 16.68
N ALA A 211 -13.04 -3.63 16.54
CA ALA A 211 -13.90 -3.29 17.68
C ALA A 211 -14.29 -4.55 18.47
N LYS A 212 -14.57 -5.66 17.78
CA LYS A 212 -14.84 -6.94 18.44
C LYS A 212 -13.63 -7.41 19.25
N VAL A 213 -12.44 -7.45 18.65
CA VAL A 213 -11.21 -7.89 19.33
C VAL A 213 -10.94 -7.03 20.58
N VAL A 214 -11.05 -5.71 20.48
CA VAL A 214 -10.89 -4.80 21.62
C VAL A 214 -11.94 -5.07 22.70
N GLY A 215 -13.20 -5.27 22.31
CA GLY A 215 -14.28 -5.61 23.24
C GLY A 215 -14.05 -6.93 23.97
N ASP A 216 -13.64 -7.97 23.24
CA ASP A 216 -13.33 -9.29 23.81
C ASP A 216 -12.18 -9.20 24.83
N VAL A 217 -11.12 -8.44 24.54
CA VAL A 217 -10.00 -8.21 25.45
C VAL A 217 -10.42 -7.43 26.69
N ALA A 218 -11.22 -6.38 26.52
CA ALA A 218 -11.72 -5.58 27.65
C ALA A 218 -12.54 -6.43 28.64
N LEU A 219 -13.38 -7.35 28.12
CA LEU A 219 -14.12 -8.29 28.95
C LEU A 219 -13.21 -9.30 29.68
N GLN A 220 -12.17 -9.81 29.01
CA GLN A 220 -11.18 -10.70 29.63
C GLN A 220 -10.47 -10.01 30.80
N ILE A 221 -9.99 -8.78 30.60
CA ILE A 221 -9.33 -7.99 31.65
C ILE A 221 -10.29 -7.70 32.80
N HIS A 222 -11.53 -7.31 32.52
CA HIS A 222 -12.52 -7.03 33.55
C HIS A 222 -12.83 -8.26 34.43
N ALA A 223 -12.84 -9.46 33.84
CA ALA A 223 -13.05 -10.71 34.56
C ALA A 223 -11.80 -11.21 35.32
N GLY A 224 -10.67 -10.51 35.23
CA GLY A 224 -9.41 -10.95 35.83
C GLY A 224 -8.71 -12.08 35.06
N ASN A 225 -9.12 -12.35 33.82
CA ASN A 225 -8.52 -13.37 32.97
C ASN A 225 -7.31 -12.80 32.22
N PRO A 226 -6.28 -13.64 31.94
CA PRO A 226 -5.25 -13.28 30.97
C PRO A 226 -5.90 -12.96 29.61
N PHE A 227 -5.47 -11.85 28.98
CA PHE A 227 -5.99 -11.50 27.67
C PHE A 227 -5.32 -12.32 26.55
N THR A 228 -6.09 -12.66 25.53
CA THR A 228 -5.67 -13.46 24.37
C THR A 228 -6.20 -12.83 23.09
N GLY A 229 -5.65 -13.24 21.93
CA GLY A 229 -6.13 -12.77 20.61
C GLY A 229 -5.59 -11.41 20.17
N ILE A 230 -4.65 -10.83 20.92
CA ILE A 230 -3.87 -9.66 20.51
C ILE A 230 -2.38 -9.95 20.63
N GLU A 231 -1.60 -9.36 19.73
CA GLU A 231 -0.15 -9.33 19.82
C GLU A 231 0.27 -7.95 20.36
N LEU A 232 1.16 -7.94 21.35
CA LEU A 232 1.76 -6.69 21.81
C LEU A 232 2.85 -6.30 20.82
N VAL A 233 2.52 -5.36 19.93
CA VAL A 233 3.46 -4.81 18.96
C VAL A 233 3.98 -3.48 19.52
N ASN A 234 5.26 -3.45 19.91
CA ASN A 234 5.97 -2.25 20.38
C ASN A 234 6.69 -1.55 19.23
#